data_AF-A0A328RHP6-F1
#
_entry.id   AF-A0A328RHP6-F1
#
_cell.length_a   1.000
_cell.length_b   1.000
_cell.length_c   1.000
_cell.angle_alpha   90.00
_cell.angle_beta   90.00
_cell.angle_gamma   90.00
#
_symmetry.space_group_name_H-M   'P 1'
#
loop_
_entity.id
_entity.type
_entity.pdbx_description
1 polymer ?
#
loop_
_entity_poly.entity_id
_entity_poly.type
_entity_poly.pdbx_seq_one_letter_code
_entity_poly.pdbx_strand_id
1 'polypeptide(L)'
;MRKDIILDGLQKTTYMKDDMEGKIAVKEEVNIDSHIKHNKELLNMNDGYSKSRDLKRVASIPTIALSVWANEYNGDSNWFALPPEVQKKILKQKLNSSEFRYFKTAEGKL
;
A
#
# COMPACT_ATOMS: atom_id res chain seq x y z
N MET A 1 22.53 13.98 -14.76
CA MET A 1 21.21 13.39 -14.44
C MET A 1 20.07 14.35 -14.81
N ARG A 2 19.53 14.19 -16.02
CA ARG A 2 18.27 14.84 -16.41
C ARG A 2 17.10 14.10 -15.75
N LYS A 3 16.10 14.85 -15.29
CA LYS A 3 14.89 14.31 -14.65
C LYS A 3 13.68 14.75 -15.45
N ASP A 4 12.89 13.80 -15.91
CA ASP A 4 11.58 14.08 -16.51
C ASP A 4 10.50 13.68 -15.50
N ILE A 5 9.62 14.62 -15.16
CA ILE A 5 8.57 14.42 -14.16
C ILE A 5 7.23 14.46 -14.87
N ILE A 6 6.46 13.39 -14.71
CA ILE A 6 5.07 13.27 -15.17
C ILE A 6 4.16 13.27 -13.95
N LEU A 7 3.11 14.09 -13.98
CA LEU A 7 2.06 14.16 -12.97
C LEU A 7 0.74 13.73 -13.60
N ASP A 8 0.13 12.68 -13.07
CA ASP A 8 -1.18 12.17 -13.48
C ASP A 8 -2.09 12.01 -12.24
N GLY A 9 -2.90 13.04 -11.98
CA GLY A 9 -3.75 13.10 -10.80
C GLY A 9 -2.95 12.97 -9.49
N LEU A 10 -3.17 11.88 -8.76
CA LEU A 10 -2.49 11.59 -7.49
C LEU A 10 -1.12 10.90 -7.66
N GLN A 11 -0.78 10.50 -8.88
CA GLN A 11 0.45 9.79 -9.20
C GLN A 11 1.50 10.75 -9.78
N LYS A 12 2.74 10.57 -9.34
CA LYS A 12 3.92 11.25 -9.85
C LYS A 12 4.95 10.21 -10.26
N THR A 13 5.40 10.29 -11.51
CA THR A 13 6.47 9.43 -12.04
C THR A 13 7.66 10.29 -12.40
N THR A 14 8.82 9.97 -11.85
CA THR A 14 10.09 10.64 -12.17
C THR A 14 11.01 9.67 -12.90
N TYR A 15 11.37 10.01 -14.12
CA TYR A 15 12.37 9.29 -14.91
C TYR A 15 13.73 9.95 -14.70
N MET A 16 14.72 9.15 -14.35
CA MET A 16 16.08 9.60 -14.10
C MET A 16 17.01 8.80 -15.01
N LYS A 17 17.66 9.48 -15.96
CA LYS A 17 18.67 8.83 -16.80
C LYS A 17 20.00 8.84 -16.06
N ASP A 18 20.56 7.65 -15.84
CA ASP A 18 21.95 7.51 -15.43
C ASP A 18 22.82 7.68 -16.68
N ASP A 19 23.58 8.78 -16.69
CA ASP A 19 24.45 9.14 -17.81
C ASP A 19 25.69 8.23 -17.90
N MET A 20 26.01 7.44 -16.85
CA MET A 20 27.17 6.51 -16.84
C MET A 20 26.82 5.07 -17.23
N GLU A 21 25.71 4.52 -16.71
CA GLU A 21 25.33 3.12 -16.96
C GLU A 21 24.32 2.94 -18.11
N GLY A 22 23.78 4.04 -18.67
CA GLY A 22 22.75 3.99 -19.70
C GLY A 22 21.40 3.45 -19.21
N LYS A 23 21.24 3.26 -17.89
CA LYS A 23 19.99 2.80 -17.26
C LYS A 23 19.03 3.95 -17.01
N ILE A 24 17.73 3.64 -17.05
CA ILE A 24 16.66 4.55 -16.66
C ILE A 24 16.13 4.08 -15.31
N ALA A 25 16.27 4.92 -14.29
CA ALA A 25 15.60 4.72 -13.03
C ALA A 25 14.22 5.39 -13.06
N VAL A 26 13.19 4.65 -12.69
CA VAL A 26 11.81 5.14 -12.59
C VAL A 26 11.44 5.20 -11.12
N LYS A 27 11.02 6.37 -10.64
CA LYS A 27 10.50 6.57 -9.29
C LYS A 27 9.02 6.90 -9.37
N GLU A 28 8.19 6.06 -8.77
CA GLU A 28 6.75 6.27 -8.66
C GLU A 28 6.39 6.72 -7.25
N GLU A 29 5.54 7.74 -7.16
CA GLU A 29 5.01 8.28 -5.90
C GLU A 29 3.50 8.45 -6.07
N VAL A 30 2.71 8.04 -5.08
CA VAL A 30 1.24 8.20 -5.11
C VAL A 30 0.79 8.82 -3.80
N ASN A 31 -0.03 9.87 -3.85
CA ASN A 31 -0.69 10.36 -2.65
C ASN A 31 -1.78 9.38 -2.22
N ILE A 32 -1.64 8.86 -0.99
CA ILE A 32 -2.56 7.86 -0.42
C ILE A 32 -3.43 8.43 0.72
N ASP A 33 -3.46 9.75 0.91
CA ASP A 33 -4.10 10.40 2.05
C ASP A 33 -5.60 10.07 2.12
N SER A 34 -6.25 9.94 0.97
CA SER A 34 -7.67 9.56 0.86
C SER A 34 -7.94 8.17 1.46
N HIS A 35 -7.08 7.18 1.18
CA HIS A 35 -7.20 5.84 1.74
C HIS A 35 -6.99 5.84 3.26
N ILE A 36 -5.98 6.57 3.73
CA ILE A 36 -5.68 6.67 5.15
C ILE A 36 -6.80 7.38 5.91
N LYS A 37 -7.32 8.48 5.35
CA LYS A 37 -8.46 9.21 5.92
C LYS A 37 -9.68 8.30 6.03
N HIS A 38 -10.04 7.61 4.96
CA HIS A 38 -11.16 6.68 4.94
C HIS A 38 -11.01 5.58 6.02
N ASN A 39 -9.84 4.94 6.10
CA ASN A 39 -9.60 3.88 7.09
C ASN A 39 -9.68 4.40 8.53
N LYS A 40 -9.15 5.60 8.81
CA LYS A 40 -9.23 6.25 10.13
C LYS A 40 -10.65 6.60 10.53
N GLU A 41 -11.46 7.09 9.59
CA GLU A 41 -12.88 7.37 9.84
C GLU A 41 -13.61 6.07 10.21
N LEU A 42 -13.40 5.01 9.43
CA LEU A 42 -14.01 3.70 9.69
C LEU A 42 -13.55 3.04 10.99
N LEU A 43 -12.30 3.29 11.43
CA LEU A 43 -11.75 2.77 12.69
C LEU A 43 -12.54 3.25 13.91
N ASN A 44 -13.08 4.47 13.87
CA ASN A 44 -13.81 5.08 14.97
C ASN A 44 -15.34 5.04 14.79
N MET A 45 -15.82 4.52 13.66
CA MET A 45 -17.23 4.59 13.28
C MET A 45 -18.00 3.33 13.70
N ASN A 46 -18.76 3.37 14.80
CA ASN A 46 -19.72 2.32 15.22
C ASN A 46 -19.21 0.85 15.12
N ASP A 47 -20.11 -0.14 15.15
CA ASP A 47 -19.75 -1.56 15.26
C ASP A 47 -19.39 -2.26 13.92
N GLY A 48 -19.47 -1.57 12.78
CA GLY A 48 -19.14 -2.16 11.48
C GLY A 48 -20.32 -2.86 10.81
N TYR A 49 -20.09 -4.00 10.17
CA TYR A 49 -21.14 -4.76 9.46
C TYR A 49 -21.97 -5.66 10.39
N SER A 50 -21.55 -5.86 11.64
CA SER A 50 -22.22 -6.71 12.61
C SER A 50 -22.17 -6.09 14.00
N LYS A 51 -23.28 -6.19 14.76
CA LYS A 51 -23.32 -5.73 16.16
C LYS A 51 -22.36 -6.51 17.06
N SER A 52 -22.11 -7.79 16.73
CA SER A 52 -21.15 -8.63 17.45
C SER A 52 -19.69 -8.28 17.15
N ARG A 53 -19.44 -7.43 16.13
CA ARG A 53 -18.10 -6.99 15.68
C ARG A 53 -17.22 -8.10 15.11
N ASP A 54 -17.81 -9.25 14.78
CA ASP A 54 -17.12 -10.39 14.14
C ASP A 54 -16.81 -10.10 12.67
N LEU A 55 -17.73 -9.40 11.99
CA LEU A 55 -17.54 -8.90 10.62
C LEU A 55 -17.18 -7.42 10.67
N LYS A 56 -15.88 -7.15 10.74
CA LYS A 56 -15.34 -5.79 10.67
C LYS A 56 -15.26 -5.31 9.21
N ARG A 57 -15.13 -4.00 9.03
CA ARG A 57 -15.11 -3.38 7.69
C ARG A 57 -13.86 -3.75 6.90
N VAL A 58 -14.01 -3.81 5.58
CA VAL A 58 -12.88 -4.00 4.66
C VAL A 58 -12.04 -2.73 4.64
N ALA A 59 -10.74 -2.86 4.83
CA ALA A 59 -9.81 -1.74 4.73
C ALA A 59 -9.47 -1.43 3.27
N SER A 60 -9.32 -0.15 2.96
CA SER A 60 -8.83 0.30 1.66
C SER A 60 -7.30 0.35 1.69
N ILE A 61 -6.64 -0.60 1.03
CA ILE A 61 -5.18 -0.65 0.92
C ILE A 61 -4.77 -0.08 -0.45
N PRO A 62 -3.93 0.99 -0.48
CA PRO A 62 -3.41 1.52 -1.73
C PRO A 62 -2.60 0.47 -2.50
N THR A 63 -2.79 0.40 -3.82
CA THR A 63 -2.06 -0.52 -4.70
C THR A 63 -0.56 -0.31 -4.66
N ILE A 64 -0.09 0.95 -4.57
CA ILE A 64 1.34 1.27 -4.45
C ILE A 64 1.97 0.61 -3.22
N ALA A 65 1.24 0.49 -2.11
CA ALA A 65 1.75 -0.17 -0.90
C ALA A 65 1.89 -1.69 -1.12
N LEU A 66 0.93 -2.30 -1.82
CA LEU A 66 1.01 -3.71 -2.22
C LEU A 66 2.23 -3.96 -3.12
N SER A 67 2.48 -3.07 -4.08
CA SER A 67 3.65 -3.16 -4.97
C SER A 67 4.97 -3.04 -4.21
N VAL A 68 5.07 -2.09 -3.26
CA VAL A 68 6.24 -1.95 -2.39
C VAL A 68 6.47 -3.21 -1.57
N TRP A 69 5.43 -3.77 -0.95
CA TRP A 69 5.58 -4.98 -0.14
C TRP A 69 5.92 -6.24 -0.94
N ALA A 70 5.45 -6.33 -2.19
CA ALA A 70 5.88 -7.38 -3.11
C ALA A 70 7.37 -7.24 -3.43
N ASN A 71 7.81 -6.02 -3.76
CA ASN A 71 9.19 -5.74 -4.10
C ASN A 71 10.15 -6.02 -2.92
N GLU A 72 9.77 -5.64 -1.71
CA GLU A 72 10.52 -5.99 -0.49
C GLU A 72 10.63 -7.49 -0.25
N TYR A 73 9.64 -8.28 -0.70
CA TYR A 73 9.61 -9.72 -0.48
C TYR A 73 10.46 -10.50 -1.49
N ASN A 74 10.38 -10.16 -2.79
CA ASN A 74 11.05 -10.95 -3.85
C ASN A 74 11.74 -10.11 -4.94
N GLY A 75 11.78 -8.80 -4.82
CA GLY A 75 12.37 -7.89 -5.82
C GLY A 75 11.45 -7.56 -7.01
N ASP A 76 10.25 -8.13 -7.08
CA ASP A 76 9.24 -7.84 -8.11
C ASP A 76 8.08 -7.04 -7.48
N SER A 77 7.66 -5.96 -8.13
CA SER A 77 6.59 -5.09 -7.66
C SER A 77 5.17 -5.63 -7.95
N ASN A 78 5.03 -6.78 -8.62
CA ASN A 78 3.74 -7.36 -8.97
C ASN A 78 3.14 -8.17 -7.81
N TRP A 79 2.40 -7.48 -6.94
CA TRP A 79 1.66 -8.11 -5.84
C TRP A 79 0.73 -9.24 -6.29
N PHE A 80 0.05 -9.07 -7.43
CA PHE A 80 -0.97 -10.02 -7.90
C PHE A 80 -0.37 -11.31 -8.48
N ALA A 81 0.93 -11.32 -8.78
CA ALA A 81 1.65 -12.54 -9.16
C ALA A 81 2.03 -13.40 -7.95
N LEU A 82 2.01 -12.85 -6.73
CA LEU A 82 2.32 -13.62 -5.52
C LEU A 82 1.23 -14.65 -5.22
N PRO A 83 1.58 -15.87 -4.77
CA PRO A 83 0.59 -16.83 -4.33
C PRO A 83 -0.28 -16.30 -3.17
N PRO A 84 -1.58 -16.65 -3.10
CA PRO A 84 -2.49 -16.12 -2.07
C PRO A 84 -2.03 -16.34 -0.62
N GLU A 85 -1.35 -17.44 -0.34
CA GLU A 85 -0.77 -17.76 0.97
C GLU A 85 0.38 -16.80 1.34
N VAL A 86 1.19 -16.40 0.36
CA VAL A 86 2.27 -15.42 0.55
C VAL A 86 1.66 -14.04 0.79
N GLN A 87 0.67 -13.65 -0.02
CA GLN A 87 -0.06 -12.40 0.17
C GLN A 87 -0.66 -12.30 1.58
N LYS A 88 -1.34 -13.36 2.05
CA LYS A 88 -1.90 -13.44 3.40
C LYS A 88 -0.83 -13.30 4.48
N LYS A 89 0.32 -13.96 4.32
CA LYS A 89 1.45 -13.86 5.25
C LYS A 89 1.98 -12.43 5.35
N ILE A 90 2.21 -11.77 4.21
CA ILE A 90 2.72 -10.39 4.15
C ILE A 90 1.69 -9.42 4.76
N LEU A 91 0.41 -9.53 4.38
CA LEU A 91 -0.65 -8.69 4.94
C LEU A 91 -0.75 -8.83 6.47
N LYS A 92 -0.71 -10.06 6.98
CA LYS A 92 -0.74 -10.32 8.44
C LYS A 92 0.47 -9.69 9.13
N GLN A 93 1.66 -9.77 8.55
CA GLN A 93 2.87 -9.15 9.10
C GLN A 93 2.78 -7.62 9.09
N LYS A 94 2.48 -7.02 7.94
CA LYS A 94 2.43 -5.57 7.75
C LYS A 94 1.32 -4.93 8.57
N LEU A 95 0.09 -5.44 8.51
CA LEU A 95 -1.07 -4.87 9.20
C LEU A 95 -1.03 -5.08 10.73
N ASN A 96 -0.23 -6.02 11.22
CA ASN A 96 0.02 -6.18 12.66
C ASN A 96 1.15 -5.27 13.18
N SER A 97 1.92 -4.63 12.30
CA SER A 97 2.93 -3.63 12.67
C SER A 97 2.29 -2.30 13.08
N SER A 98 2.93 -1.57 14.00
CA SER A 98 2.53 -0.22 14.38
C SER A 98 2.67 0.77 13.23
N GLU A 99 3.61 0.53 12.32
CA GLU A 99 3.89 1.36 11.14
C GLU A 99 2.67 1.51 10.24
N PHE A 100 1.94 0.41 10.00
CA PHE A 100 0.77 0.39 9.13
C PHE A 100 -0.54 0.42 9.90
N ARG A 101 -0.57 0.97 11.12
CA ARG A 101 -1.77 1.01 11.96
C ARG A 101 -2.98 1.60 11.24
N TYR A 102 -2.78 2.70 10.50
CA TYR A 102 -3.85 3.40 9.78
C TYR A 102 -4.21 2.79 8.42
N PHE A 103 -3.58 1.67 8.05
CA PHE A 103 -4.03 0.83 6.94
C PHE A 103 -5.15 -0.12 7.39
N LYS A 104 -5.49 -0.15 8.69
CA LYS A 104 -6.62 -0.92 9.23
C LYS A 104 -7.81 -0.03 9.54
N THR A 105 -8.98 -0.64 9.44
CA THR A 105 -10.29 -0.10 9.85
C THR A 105 -10.73 -0.62 11.21
N ALA A 106 -9.88 -1.38 11.89
CA ALA A 106 -10.18 -2.01 13.17
C ALA A 106 -8.94 -2.23 14.03
N GLU A 107 -9.14 -2.16 15.34
CA GLU A 107 -8.14 -2.59 16.32
C GLU A 107 -8.03 -4.12 16.40
N GLY A 108 -6.90 -4.58 16.95
CA GLY A 108 -6.55 -5.98 17.10
C GLY A 108 -5.52 -6.47 16.08
N LYS A 109 -5.27 -7.78 16.13
CA LYS A 109 -4.35 -8.48 15.24
C LYS A 109 -5.12 -9.43 14.32
N LEU A 110 -4.66 -9.52 13.07
CA LEU A 110 -5.06 -10.54 12.11
C LEU A 110 -4.38 -11.88 12.43
#